data_AF-A0A7W8SS16-F1
#
_entry.id   AF-A0A7W8SS16-F1
#
_cell.length_a   1.000
_cell.length_b   1.000
_cell.length_c   1.000
_cell.angle_alpha   90.00
_cell.angle_beta   90.00
_cell.angle_gamma   90.00
#
_symmetry.space_group_name_H-M   'P 1'
#
loop_
_entity.id
_entity.type
_entity.pdbx_description
1 polymer ?
#
loop_
_entity_poly.entity_id
_entity_poly.type
_entity_poly.pdbx_seq_one_letter_code
_entity_poly.pdbx_strand_id
1 'polypeptide(L)'
;MRSLWWAFAPLLDKGENSRQRAVYKFLATAAGKTRDWDILIALLKQEDSGAQALMPKLEQARRDTLATSRKTLLNADVKHLLRDALATTSAQLHATHDSAIALRKFAARRIGASEHSLKKRIKRARHAKRSNYAAFHDVRKAGKKLRYLFEFFGPVLKISHKRTLKRLKKIQKRFGMLNDTVASETLLRDNAASLADADHIAAALGWLDRKRKRRLRAASELLG
;
A
#
# COMPACT_ATOMS: atom_id res chain seq x y z
N MET A 1 8.22 6.81 2.73
CA MET A 1 8.72 7.01 4.11
C MET A 1 8.58 5.80 5.02
N ARG A 2 7.38 5.27 5.35
CA ARG A 2 7.24 4.07 6.22
C ARG A 2 8.12 2.86 5.84
N SER A 3 8.30 2.64 4.54
CA SER A 3 9.13 1.55 4.02
C SER A 3 10.62 1.77 4.29
N LEU A 4 11.07 3.02 4.36
CA LEU A 4 12.46 3.39 4.64
C LEU A 4 12.81 3.07 6.10
N TRP A 5 12.00 3.54 7.06
CA TRP A 5 12.14 3.18 8.47
C TRP A 5 12.04 1.68 8.71
N TRP A 6 11.17 0.98 7.97
CA TRP A 6 11.16 -0.49 8.01
C TRP A 6 12.43 -1.14 7.44
N ALA A 7 13.02 -0.56 6.39
CA ALA A 7 14.24 -1.08 5.78
C ALA A 7 15.41 -1.02 6.76
N PHE A 8 15.56 0.13 7.44
CA PHE A 8 16.60 0.42 8.42
C PHE A 8 16.27 -0.01 9.85
N ALA A 9 15.06 -0.51 10.12
CA ALA A 9 14.59 -0.88 11.46
C ALA A 9 15.58 -1.66 12.35
N PRO A 10 16.42 -2.59 11.84
CA PRO A 10 17.40 -3.28 12.70
C PRO A 10 18.56 -2.41 13.20
N LEU A 11 18.73 -1.20 12.67
CA LEU A 11 19.77 -0.23 13.03
C LEU A 11 19.21 0.97 13.80
N LEU A 12 17.90 1.01 14.02
CA LEU A 12 17.21 2.11 14.69
C LEU A 12 16.75 1.67 16.07
N ASP A 13 16.69 2.63 17.00
CA ASP A 13 16.00 2.40 18.26
C ASP A 13 14.55 1.95 18.01
N LYS A 14 14.08 0.96 18.78
CA LYS A 14 12.76 0.35 18.58
C LYS A 14 11.64 1.32 18.92
N GLY A 15 11.80 2.14 19.97
CA GLY A 15 10.82 3.13 20.39
C GLY A 15 10.68 4.22 19.34
N GLU A 16 11.80 4.82 18.96
CA GLU A 16 11.84 5.91 17.99
C GLU A 16 11.36 5.45 16.61
N ASN A 17 11.79 4.28 16.13
CA ASN A 17 11.30 3.72 14.87
C ASN A 17 9.78 3.46 14.90
N SER A 18 9.22 3.05 16.04
CA SER A 18 7.78 2.84 16.17
C SER A 18 7.01 4.16 16.14
N ARG A 19 7.50 5.18 16.87
CA ARG A 19 6.96 6.55 16.85
C ARG A 19 6.95 7.13 15.43
N GLN A 20 8.08 7.09 14.74
CA GLN A 20 8.19 7.63 13.37
C GLN A 20 7.28 6.90 12.39
N ARG A 21 7.20 5.56 12.48
CA ARG A 21 6.29 4.78 11.63
C ARG A 21 4.82 5.07 11.91
N ALA A 22 4.46 5.44 13.15
CA ALA A 22 3.11 5.88 13.50
C ALA A 22 2.79 7.25 12.88
N VAL A 23 3.70 8.22 12.97
CA VAL A 23 3.57 9.54 12.32
C VAL A 23 3.36 9.38 10.81
N TYR A 24 4.24 8.63 10.14
CA TYR A 24 4.08 8.39 8.70
C TYR A 24 2.82 7.58 8.35
N LYS A 25 2.31 6.74 9.27
CA LYS A 25 1.03 6.05 9.08
C LYS A 25 -0.12 7.06 9.12
N PHE A 26 -0.12 7.93 10.12
CA PHE A 26 -1.12 8.99 10.25
C PHE A 26 -1.17 9.87 8.99
N LEU A 27 -0.02 10.40 8.56
CA LEU A 27 0.07 11.24 7.36
C LEU A 27 -0.39 10.49 6.09
N ALA A 28 0.05 9.25 5.91
CA ALA A 28 -0.34 8.45 4.76
C ALA A 28 -1.83 8.09 4.77
N THR A 29 -2.43 7.88 5.96
CA THR A 29 -3.86 7.65 6.10
C THR A 29 -4.64 8.91 5.77
N ALA A 30 -4.25 10.06 6.30
CA ALA A 30 -4.91 11.33 5.97
C ALA A 30 -4.86 11.63 4.47
N ALA A 31 -3.70 11.50 3.83
CA ALA A 31 -3.58 11.70 2.39
C ALA A 31 -4.27 10.61 1.54
N GLY A 32 -4.43 9.40 2.09
CA GLY A 32 -4.96 8.25 1.36
C GLY A 32 -6.48 8.22 1.24
N LYS A 33 -7.21 8.80 2.19
CA LYS A 33 -8.68 8.74 2.22
C LYS A 33 -9.33 9.29 0.94
N THR A 34 -8.86 10.43 0.43
CA THR A 34 -9.38 10.99 -0.83
C THR A 34 -9.12 10.09 -2.02
N ARG A 35 -7.93 9.45 -2.07
CA ARG A 35 -7.56 8.52 -3.14
C ARG A 35 -8.49 7.32 -3.19
N ASP A 36 -8.97 6.85 -2.04
CA ASP A 36 -9.89 5.71 -2.00
C ASP A 36 -11.22 6.06 -2.68
N TRP A 37 -11.71 7.29 -2.52
CA TRP A 37 -12.86 7.82 -3.27
C TRP A 37 -12.56 8.01 -4.77
N ASP A 38 -11.40 8.56 -5.13
CA ASP A 38 -10.96 8.68 -6.54
C ASP A 38 -11.03 7.33 -7.26
N ILE A 39 -10.53 6.28 -6.60
CA ILE A 39 -10.52 4.92 -7.12
C ILE A 39 -11.94 4.38 -7.23
N LEU A 40 -12.78 4.54 -6.20
CA LEU A 40 -14.17 4.08 -6.23
C LEU A 40 -14.94 4.73 -7.38
N ILE A 41 -14.85 6.06 -7.52
CA ILE A 41 -15.49 6.82 -8.60
C ILE A 41 -14.97 6.36 -9.96
N ALA A 42 -13.66 6.22 -10.14
CA ALA A 42 -13.07 5.75 -11.39
C ALA A 42 -13.47 4.32 -11.75
N LEU A 43 -13.72 3.47 -10.75
CA LEU A 43 -14.27 2.13 -10.98
C LEU A 43 -15.74 2.22 -11.40
N LEU A 44 -16.56 2.99 -10.69
CA LEU A 44 -17.99 3.07 -10.92
C LEU A 44 -18.39 3.90 -12.15
N LYS A 45 -17.51 4.73 -12.71
CA LYS A 45 -17.72 5.41 -14.01
C LYS A 45 -17.70 4.46 -15.21
N GLN A 46 -17.47 3.16 -15.03
CA GLN A 46 -17.55 2.18 -16.12
C GLN A 46 -19.02 1.87 -16.45
N GLU A 47 -19.35 1.85 -17.74
CA GLU A 47 -20.72 1.85 -18.29
C GLU A 47 -21.64 0.72 -17.77
N ASP A 48 -21.06 -0.35 -17.24
CA ASP A 48 -21.73 -1.55 -16.74
C ASP A 48 -21.94 -1.57 -15.21
N SER A 49 -21.59 -0.50 -14.49
CA SER A 49 -21.65 -0.47 -13.02
C SER A 49 -23.05 -0.27 -12.43
N GLY A 50 -23.98 0.30 -13.21
CA GLY A 50 -25.31 0.72 -12.73
C GLY A 50 -25.27 1.85 -11.69
N ALA A 51 -24.13 2.52 -11.51
CA ALA A 51 -23.89 3.45 -10.40
C ALA A 51 -23.99 4.92 -10.80
N GLN A 52 -24.56 5.25 -11.97
CA GLN A 52 -24.62 6.63 -12.46
C GLN A 52 -25.39 7.55 -11.49
N ALA A 53 -26.46 7.03 -10.90
CA ALA A 53 -27.26 7.75 -9.88
C ALA A 53 -26.45 8.05 -8.59
N LEU A 54 -25.42 7.25 -8.28
CA LEU A 54 -24.56 7.45 -7.11
C LEU A 54 -23.54 8.57 -7.31
N MET A 55 -23.23 8.95 -8.57
CA MET A 55 -22.09 9.82 -8.87
C MET A 55 -22.12 11.17 -8.14
N PRO A 56 -23.24 11.92 -8.08
CA PRO A 56 -23.28 13.19 -7.37
C PRO A 56 -22.92 13.06 -5.88
N LYS A 57 -23.43 12.00 -5.23
CA LYS A 57 -23.19 11.72 -3.81
C LYS A 57 -21.76 11.25 -3.54
N LEU A 58 -21.19 10.44 -4.42
CA LEU A 58 -19.79 10.01 -4.33
C LEU A 58 -18.81 11.20 -4.51
N GLU A 59 -19.07 12.08 -5.49
CA GLU A 59 -18.26 13.27 -5.72
C GLU A 59 -18.37 14.26 -4.54
N GLN A 60 -19.54 14.35 -3.89
CA GLN A 60 -19.71 15.11 -2.65
C GLN A 60 -18.89 14.51 -1.50
N ALA A 61 -19.03 13.21 -1.22
CA ALA A 61 -18.27 12.53 -0.18
C ALA A 61 -16.75 12.63 -0.39
N ARG A 62 -16.31 12.59 -1.66
CA ARG A 62 -14.91 12.87 -2.06
C ARG A 62 -14.48 14.29 -1.68
N ARG A 63 -15.28 15.32 -1.98
CA ARG A 63 -14.98 16.72 -1.64
C ARG A 63 -14.86 16.91 -0.13
N ASP A 64 -15.79 16.35 0.64
CA ASP A 64 -15.79 16.45 2.11
C ASP A 64 -14.59 15.75 2.73
N THR A 65 -14.24 14.57 2.19
CA THR A 65 -13.05 13.83 2.59
C THR A 65 -11.77 14.60 2.26
N LEU A 66 -11.70 15.25 1.10
CA LEU A 66 -10.57 16.10 0.71
C LEU A 66 -10.41 17.30 1.65
N ALA A 67 -11.50 17.99 1.99
CA ALA A 67 -11.49 19.09 2.94
C ALA A 67 -10.96 18.65 4.31
N THR A 68 -11.47 17.52 4.82
CA THR A 68 -11.01 16.92 6.08
C THR A 68 -9.53 16.53 6.04
N SER A 69 -9.09 15.91 4.94
CA SER A 69 -7.71 15.48 4.75
C SER A 69 -6.76 16.68 4.69
N ARG A 70 -7.16 17.75 3.99
CA ARG A 70 -6.40 19.01 3.92
C ARG A 70 -6.27 19.66 5.30
N LYS A 71 -7.38 19.80 6.04
CA LYS A 71 -7.36 20.33 7.41
C LYS A 71 -6.45 19.51 8.32
N THR A 72 -6.55 18.18 8.26
CA THR A 72 -5.71 17.27 9.04
C THR A 72 -4.23 17.47 8.74
N LEU A 73 -3.86 17.56 7.46
CA LEU A 73 -2.47 17.71 7.05
C LEU A 73 -1.91 19.12 7.34
N LEU A 74 -2.71 20.17 7.19
CA LEU A 74 -2.32 21.53 7.58
C LEU A 74 -2.04 21.63 9.08
N ASN A 75 -2.89 21.02 9.90
CA ASN A 75 -2.75 21.04 11.36
C ASN A 75 -1.63 20.13 11.88
N ALA A 76 -1.14 19.20 11.07
CA ALA A 76 -0.12 18.25 11.49
C ALA A 76 1.31 18.81 11.46
N ASP A 77 1.50 20.06 11.04
CA ASP A 77 2.82 20.67 10.83
C ASP A 77 3.83 19.71 10.17
N VAL A 78 3.40 19.18 9.02
CA VAL A 78 4.11 18.09 8.32
C VAL A 78 5.56 18.45 8.05
N LYS A 79 5.85 19.73 7.82
CA LYS A 79 7.19 20.22 7.50
C LYS A 79 8.15 20.00 8.67
N HIS A 80 7.77 20.41 9.88
CA HIS A 80 8.61 20.21 11.07
C HIS A 80 8.71 18.72 11.41
N LEU A 81 7.59 17.99 11.41
CA LEU A 81 7.59 16.55 11.66
C LEU A 81 8.55 15.77 10.73
N LEU A 82 8.57 16.11 9.44
CA LEU A 82 9.44 15.44 8.47
C LEU A 82 10.92 15.77 8.68
N ARG A 83 11.25 17.00 9.03
CA ARG A 83 12.62 17.44 9.27
C ARG A 83 13.19 16.85 10.54
N ASP A 84 12.43 16.89 11.63
CA ASP A 84 12.85 16.34 12.92
C ASP A 84 13.09 14.83 12.79
N ALA A 85 12.15 14.12 12.14
CA ALA A 85 12.30 12.69 11.86
C ALA A 85 13.60 12.37 11.11
N LEU A 86 13.94 13.19 10.11
CA LEU A 86 15.15 13.01 9.32
C LEU A 86 16.41 13.33 10.14
N ALA A 87 16.42 14.45 10.85
CA ALA A 87 17.56 14.90 11.65
C ALA A 87 17.91 13.89 12.75
N THR A 88 16.90 13.47 13.53
CA THR A 88 17.09 12.49 14.62
C THR A 88 17.56 11.14 14.08
N THR A 89 16.97 10.66 12.99
CA THR A 89 17.34 9.35 12.41
C THR A 89 18.75 9.38 11.81
N SER A 90 19.12 10.46 11.13
CA SER A 90 20.47 10.61 10.57
C SER A 90 21.52 10.67 11.69
N ALA A 91 21.29 11.45 12.75
CA ALA A 91 22.19 11.52 13.90
C ALA A 91 22.42 10.15 14.56
N GLN A 92 21.34 9.37 14.77
CA GLN A 92 21.43 8.02 15.31
C GLN A 92 22.26 7.08 14.43
N LEU A 93 22.05 7.12 13.11
CA LEU A 93 22.78 6.26 12.18
C LEU A 93 24.27 6.62 12.10
N HIS A 94 24.60 7.91 12.11
CA HIS A 94 25.99 8.39 12.12
C HIS A 94 26.73 8.03 13.41
N ALA A 95 26.07 8.09 14.56
CA ALA A 95 26.69 7.74 15.85
C ALA A 95 26.97 6.23 16.01
N THR A 96 26.29 5.36 15.26
CA THR A 96 26.29 3.91 15.55
C THR A 96 27.04 3.07 14.50
N HIS A 97 27.23 3.55 13.27
CA HIS A 97 27.66 2.69 12.16
C HIS A 97 28.61 3.38 11.17
N ASP A 98 29.91 3.03 11.23
CA ASP A 98 30.96 3.79 10.53
C ASP A 98 31.74 3.02 9.46
N SER A 99 31.14 2.04 8.77
CA SER A 99 31.82 1.42 7.61
C SER A 99 30.92 1.06 6.42
N ALA A 100 31.42 1.36 5.22
CA ALA A 100 30.77 1.02 3.95
C ALA A 100 30.61 -0.50 3.74
N ILE A 101 31.53 -1.31 4.30
CA ILE A 101 31.46 -2.77 4.27
C ILE A 101 30.27 -3.27 5.12
N ALA A 102 30.05 -2.68 6.30
CA ALA A 102 28.90 -3.01 7.14
C ALA A 102 27.57 -2.68 6.45
N LEU A 103 27.49 -1.55 5.74
CA LEU A 103 26.29 -1.17 4.99
C LEU A 103 25.97 -2.16 3.85
N ARG A 104 26.97 -2.59 3.08
CA ARG A 104 26.77 -3.60 2.02
C ARG A 104 26.30 -4.94 2.59
N LYS A 105 26.94 -5.43 3.66
CA LYS A 105 26.53 -6.68 4.33
C LYS A 105 25.11 -6.57 4.90
N PHE A 106 24.78 -5.44 5.51
CA PHE A 106 23.43 -5.14 5.98
C PHE A 106 22.42 -5.19 4.84
N ALA A 107 22.64 -4.42 3.78
CA ALA A 107 21.79 -4.35 2.60
C ALA A 107 21.52 -5.73 1.99
N ALA A 108 22.56 -6.53 1.75
CA ALA A 108 22.45 -7.88 1.22
C ALA A 108 21.58 -8.78 2.11
N ARG A 109 21.80 -8.74 3.43
CA ARG A 109 20.99 -9.49 4.41
C ARG A 109 19.52 -9.06 4.40
N ARG A 110 19.23 -7.75 4.28
CA ARG A 110 17.86 -7.23 4.21
C ARG A 110 17.13 -7.71 2.97
N ILE A 111 17.80 -7.65 1.81
CA ILE A 111 17.22 -8.13 0.54
C ILE A 111 16.94 -9.63 0.62
N GLY A 112 17.93 -10.45 1.00
CA GLY A 112 17.77 -11.91 1.08
C GLY A 112 16.64 -12.32 2.04
N ALA A 113 16.54 -11.68 3.20
CA ALA A 113 15.43 -11.92 4.13
C ALA A 113 14.06 -11.56 3.53
N SER A 114 13.98 -10.46 2.77
CA SER A 114 12.74 -10.03 2.13
C SER A 114 12.36 -10.92 0.94
N GLU A 115 13.33 -11.42 0.18
CA GLU A 115 13.12 -12.41 -0.88
C GLU A 115 12.57 -13.72 -0.31
N HIS A 116 13.18 -14.23 0.76
CA HIS A 116 12.70 -15.43 1.45
C HIS A 116 11.27 -15.26 1.98
N SER A 117 10.99 -14.12 2.64
CA SER A 117 9.64 -13.79 3.11
C SER A 117 8.63 -13.74 1.96
N LEU A 118 9.00 -13.15 0.82
CA LEU A 118 8.12 -13.11 -0.36
C LEU A 118 7.87 -14.52 -0.91
N LYS A 119 8.92 -15.34 -1.06
CA LYS A 119 8.81 -16.73 -1.53
C LYS A 119 7.87 -17.55 -0.64
N LYS A 120 8.00 -17.45 0.69
CA LYS A 120 7.10 -18.11 1.66
C LYS A 120 5.64 -17.67 1.48
N ARG A 121 5.40 -16.36 1.33
CA ARG A 121 4.03 -15.82 1.17
C ARG A 121 3.41 -16.21 -0.18
N ILE A 122 4.21 -16.25 -1.24
CA ILE A 122 3.76 -16.77 -2.55
C ILE A 122 3.36 -18.24 -2.41
N LYS A 123 4.20 -19.09 -1.79
CA LYS A 123 3.87 -20.50 -1.55
C LYS A 123 2.54 -20.64 -0.79
N ARG A 124 2.36 -19.89 0.30
CA ARG A 124 1.10 -19.89 1.06
C ARG A 124 -0.10 -19.45 0.22
N ALA A 125 0.03 -18.39 -0.58
CA ALA A 125 -1.05 -17.89 -1.42
C ALA A 125 -1.43 -18.87 -2.56
N ARG A 126 -0.48 -19.66 -3.08
CA ARG A 126 -0.76 -20.71 -4.08
C ARG A 126 -1.65 -21.82 -3.54
N HIS A 127 -1.47 -22.20 -2.27
CA HIS A 127 -2.27 -23.24 -1.61
C HIS A 127 -3.53 -22.67 -0.94
N ALA A 128 -3.69 -21.35 -0.92
CA ALA A 128 -4.86 -20.73 -0.32
C ALA A 128 -6.08 -20.89 -1.24
N LYS A 129 -7.26 -21.15 -0.64
CA LYS A 129 -8.53 -21.05 -1.37
C LYS A 129 -8.61 -19.65 -2.00
N ARG A 130 -9.16 -19.55 -3.22
CA ARG A 130 -9.28 -18.26 -3.93
C ARG A 130 -10.02 -17.21 -3.08
N SER A 131 -10.95 -17.61 -2.22
CA SER A 131 -11.63 -16.71 -1.28
C SER A 131 -10.73 -16.08 -0.21
N ASN A 132 -9.53 -16.60 0.04
CA ASN A 132 -8.60 -16.08 1.03
C ASN A 132 -7.81 -14.87 0.50
N TYR A 133 -8.48 -13.71 0.44
CA TYR A 133 -7.88 -12.44 0.05
C TYR A 133 -6.66 -12.06 0.90
N ALA A 134 -6.64 -12.42 2.19
CA ALA A 134 -5.57 -12.07 3.10
C ALA A 134 -4.21 -12.62 2.64
N ALA A 135 -4.17 -13.85 2.11
CA ALA A 135 -2.96 -14.44 1.57
C ALA A 135 -2.40 -13.66 0.37
N PHE A 136 -3.26 -13.20 -0.54
CA PHE A 136 -2.86 -12.37 -1.67
C PHE A 136 -2.39 -10.98 -1.23
N HIS A 137 -3.09 -10.39 -0.27
CA HIS A 137 -2.72 -9.10 0.30
C HIS A 137 -1.33 -9.14 0.96
N ASP A 138 -0.99 -10.26 1.59
CA ASP A 138 0.32 -10.50 2.19
C ASP A 138 1.45 -10.61 1.16
N VAL A 139 1.21 -11.28 0.03
CA VAL A 139 2.15 -11.28 -1.11
C VAL A 139 2.39 -9.86 -1.60
N ARG A 140 1.33 -9.05 -1.75
CA ARG A 140 1.45 -7.64 -2.16
C ARG A 140 2.32 -6.83 -1.20
N LYS A 141 2.09 -6.96 0.11
CA LYS A 141 2.88 -6.28 1.16
C LYS A 141 4.35 -6.67 1.08
N ALA A 142 4.66 -7.96 0.96
CA ALA A 142 6.04 -8.44 0.86
C ALA A 142 6.71 -8.02 -0.45
N GLY A 143 5.99 -8.05 -1.57
CA GLY A 143 6.50 -7.60 -2.87
C GLY A 143 6.81 -6.09 -2.87
N LYS A 144 5.97 -5.26 -2.23
CA LYS A 144 6.26 -3.83 -2.05
C LYS A 144 7.54 -3.60 -1.25
N LYS A 145 7.69 -4.32 -0.13
CA LYS A 145 8.88 -4.26 0.73
C LYS A 145 10.15 -4.60 -0.05
N LEU A 146 10.15 -5.70 -0.80
CA LEU A 146 11.29 -6.10 -1.62
C LEU A 146 11.63 -5.07 -2.70
N ARG A 147 10.62 -4.52 -3.40
CA ARG A 147 10.82 -3.43 -4.37
C ARG A 147 11.51 -2.22 -3.72
N TYR A 148 11.05 -1.80 -2.54
CA TYR A 148 11.66 -0.66 -1.85
C TYR A 148 13.10 -0.94 -1.40
N LEU A 149 13.42 -2.16 -0.95
CA LEU A 149 14.81 -2.51 -0.62
C LEU A 149 15.72 -2.45 -1.85
N PHE A 150 15.23 -2.89 -3.00
CA PHE A 150 15.97 -2.75 -4.25
C PHE A 150 16.16 -1.28 -4.65
N GLU A 151 15.14 -0.45 -4.50
CA GLU A 151 15.22 1.00 -4.76
C GLU A 151 16.23 1.70 -3.81
N PHE A 152 16.29 1.31 -2.54
CA PHE A 152 17.19 1.92 -1.55
C PHE A 152 18.62 1.38 -1.61
N PHE A 153 18.78 0.06 -1.75
CA PHE A 153 20.07 -0.61 -1.59
C PHE A 153 20.68 -1.12 -2.89
N GLY A 154 19.93 -1.14 -3.99
CA GLY A 154 20.43 -1.52 -5.31
C GLY A 154 21.69 -0.73 -5.71
N PRO A 155 21.71 0.62 -5.58
CA PRO A 155 22.89 1.42 -5.88
C PRO A 155 24.11 1.06 -5.02
N VAL A 156 23.91 0.84 -3.72
CA VAL A 156 24.98 0.50 -2.75
C VAL A 156 25.64 -0.85 -3.06
N LEU A 157 24.82 -1.81 -3.50
CA LEU A 157 25.26 -3.18 -3.81
C LEU A 157 25.77 -3.35 -5.24
N LYS A 158 25.59 -2.35 -6.11
CA LYS A 158 25.92 -2.43 -7.56
C LYS A 158 25.29 -3.66 -8.27
N ILE A 159 24.18 -4.19 -7.74
CA ILE A 159 23.49 -5.36 -8.30
C ILE A 159 22.43 -4.96 -9.31
N SER A 160 22.41 -5.63 -10.46
CA SER A 160 21.30 -5.51 -11.40
C SER A 160 20.11 -6.33 -10.93
N HIS A 161 19.00 -5.66 -10.66
CA HIS A 161 17.76 -6.26 -10.20
C HIS A 161 16.59 -5.90 -11.14
N LYS A 162 16.90 -5.45 -12.36
CA LYS A 162 15.94 -5.01 -13.39
C LYS A 162 14.90 -6.08 -13.71
N ARG A 163 15.34 -7.34 -13.89
CA ARG A 163 14.44 -8.47 -14.19
C ARG A 163 13.50 -8.77 -13.02
N THR A 164 14.03 -8.82 -11.80
CA THR A 164 13.25 -9.01 -10.57
C THR A 164 12.25 -7.88 -10.35
N LEU A 165 12.65 -6.62 -10.55
CA LEU A 165 11.74 -5.47 -10.49
C LEU A 165 10.65 -5.53 -11.54
N LYS A 166 10.96 -5.92 -12.78
CA LYS A 166 9.96 -6.07 -13.85
C LYS A 166 8.90 -7.09 -13.45
N ARG A 167 9.31 -8.25 -12.91
CA ARG A 167 8.38 -9.27 -12.40
C ARG A 167 7.57 -8.75 -11.20
N LEU A 168 8.22 -8.11 -10.24
CA LEU A 168 7.55 -7.52 -9.07
C LEU A 168 6.52 -6.47 -9.48
N LYS A 169 6.84 -5.59 -10.44
CA LYS A 169 5.91 -4.58 -10.98
C LYS A 169 4.68 -5.25 -11.62
N LYS A 170 4.85 -6.32 -12.40
CA LYS A 170 3.74 -7.09 -13.00
C LYS A 170 2.80 -7.66 -11.93
N ILE A 171 3.35 -8.30 -10.90
CA ILE A 171 2.60 -8.82 -9.76
C ILE A 171 1.91 -7.67 -9.02
N GLN A 172 2.65 -6.61 -8.67
CA GLN A 172 2.11 -5.46 -7.96
C GLN A 172 0.96 -4.77 -8.71
N LYS A 173 0.99 -4.71 -10.05
CA LYS A 173 -0.11 -4.14 -10.85
C LYS A 173 -1.40 -4.94 -10.67
N ARG A 174 -1.37 -6.27 -10.82
CA ARG A 174 -2.57 -7.12 -10.66
C ARG A 174 -3.08 -7.11 -9.22
N PHE A 175 -2.18 -7.23 -8.24
CA PHE A 175 -2.55 -7.21 -6.83
C PHE A 175 -3.00 -5.84 -6.36
N GLY A 176 -2.49 -4.76 -6.97
CA GLY A 176 -2.95 -3.39 -6.77
C GLY A 176 -4.40 -3.25 -7.19
N MET A 177 -4.72 -3.61 -8.43
CA MET A 177 -6.10 -3.58 -8.93
C MET A 177 -7.06 -4.42 -8.06
N LEU A 178 -6.66 -5.61 -7.61
CA LEU A 178 -7.49 -6.40 -6.70
C LEU A 178 -7.74 -5.67 -5.37
N ASN A 179 -6.69 -5.11 -4.77
CA ASN A 179 -6.80 -4.33 -3.53
C ASN A 179 -7.70 -3.11 -3.70
N ASP A 180 -7.57 -2.40 -4.82
CA ASP A 180 -8.35 -1.22 -5.13
C ASP A 180 -9.85 -1.57 -5.20
N THR A 181 -10.22 -2.70 -5.82
CA THR A 181 -11.62 -3.15 -5.83
C THR A 181 -12.13 -3.54 -4.44
N VAL A 182 -11.34 -4.24 -3.63
CA VAL A 182 -11.74 -4.62 -2.26
C VAL A 182 -11.90 -3.39 -1.36
N ALA A 183 -10.98 -2.42 -1.48
CA ALA A 183 -11.07 -1.16 -0.75
C ALA A 183 -12.31 -0.36 -1.17
N SER A 184 -12.60 -0.27 -2.47
CA SER A 184 -13.80 0.39 -2.99
C SER A 184 -15.10 -0.29 -2.56
N GLU A 185 -15.14 -1.63 -2.53
CA GLU A 185 -16.29 -2.38 -2.01
C GLU A 185 -16.53 -2.09 -0.53
N THR A 186 -15.47 -2.05 0.27
CA THR A 186 -15.55 -1.72 1.71
C THR A 186 -16.01 -0.28 1.90
N LEU A 187 -15.39 0.67 1.19
CA LEU A 187 -15.74 2.09 1.26
C LEU A 187 -17.20 2.33 0.90
N LEU A 188 -17.71 1.66 -0.14
CA LEU A 188 -19.11 1.76 -0.54
C LEU A 188 -20.05 1.21 0.54
N ARG A 189 -19.73 0.07 1.16
CA ARG A 189 -20.51 -0.49 2.28
C ARG A 189 -20.54 0.43 3.48
N ASP A 190 -19.39 0.94 3.88
CA ASP A 190 -19.23 1.79 5.07
C ASP A 190 -20.01 3.11 4.95
N ASN A 191 -20.35 3.53 3.73
CA ASN A 191 -21.06 4.78 3.46
C ASN A 191 -22.46 4.56 2.84
N ALA A 192 -22.93 3.30 2.73
CA ALA A 192 -24.15 2.94 2.01
C ALA A 192 -25.37 3.79 2.41
N ALA A 193 -25.60 3.93 3.72
CA ALA A 193 -26.74 4.66 4.27
C ALA A 193 -26.76 6.17 3.91
N SER A 194 -25.61 6.75 3.56
CA SER A 194 -25.48 8.18 3.24
C SER A 194 -25.49 8.47 1.74
N LEU A 195 -25.35 7.44 0.91
CA LEU A 195 -25.06 7.58 -0.51
C LEU A 195 -26.30 7.47 -1.40
N ALA A 196 -27.21 6.50 -1.16
CA ALA A 196 -28.44 6.34 -1.95
C ALA A 196 -29.39 5.31 -1.31
N ASP A 197 -30.48 4.99 -2.01
CA ASP A 197 -31.34 3.84 -1.70
C ASP A 197 -30.58 2.48 -1.79
N ALA A 198 -31.21 1.45 -1.23
CA ALA A 198 -30.64 0.12 -1.14
C ALA A 198 -30.38 -0.51 -2.51
N ASP A 199 -31.20 -0.21 -3.52
CA ASP A 199 -31.15 -0.85 -4.84
C ASP A 199 -29.93 -0.41 -5.63
N HIS A 200 -29.66 0.90 -5.70
CA HIS A 200 -28.47 1.42 -6.38
C HIS A 200 -27.18 0.97 -5.70
N ILE A 201 -27.16 0.91 -4.37
CA ILE A 201 -26.01 0.40 -3.61
C ILE A 201 -25.81 -1.09 -3.86
N ALA A 202 -26.87 -1.90 -3.85
CA ALA A 202 -26.81 -3.33 -4.11
C ALA A 202 -26.28 -3.64 -5.52
N ALA A 203 -26.75 -2.90 -6.53
CA ALA A 203 -26.28 -3.03 -7.91
C ALA A 203 -24.77 -2.75 -8.03
N ALA A 204 -24.31 -1.63 -7.47
CA ALA A 204 -22.90 -1.24 -7.48
C ALA A 204 -22.01 -2.24 -6.72
N LEU A 205 -22.45 -2.73 -5.55
CA LEU A 205 -21.75 -3.76 -4.79
C LEU A 205 -21.68 -5.10 -5.54
N GLY A 206 -22.77 -5.50 -6.20
CA GLY A 206 -22.81 -6.70 -7.03
C GLY A 206 -21.82 -6.63 -8.19
N TRP A 207 -21.72 -5.47 -8.85
CA TRP A 207 -20.72 -5.25 -9.89
C TRP A 207 -19.28 -5.28 -9.36
N LEU A 208 -19.00 -4.63 -8.22
CA LEU A 208 -17.69 -4.66 -7.57
C LEU A 208 -17.28 -6.08 -7.16
N ASP A 209 -18.21 -6.91 -6.67
CA ASP A 209 -17.93 -8.31 -6.34
C ASP A 209 -17.55 -9.13 -7.58
N ARG A 210 -18.29 -8.99 -8.69
CA ARG A 210 -17.93 -9.65 -9.97
C ARG A 210 -16.54 -9.22 -10.43
N LYS A 211 -16.22 -7.92 -10.33
CA LYS A 211 -14.90 -7.38 -10.69
C LYS A 211 -13.79 -7.88 -9.77
N ARG A 212 -14.05 -7.99 -8.46
CA ARG A 212 -13.14 -8.57 -7.47
C ARG A 212 -12.82 -10.02 -7.81
N LYS A 213 -13.84 -10.84 -8.08
CA LYS A 213 -13.68 -12.25 -8.49
C LYS A 213 -12.83 -12.38 -9.75
N ARG A 214 -13.07 -11.55 -10.79
CA ARG A 214 -12.25 -11.51 -12.02
C ARG A 214 -10.79 -11.15 -11.72
N ARG A 215 -10.55 -10.08 -10.96
CA ARG A 215 -9.19 -9.62 -10.60
C ARG A 215 -8.43 -10.63 -9.73
N LEU A 216 -9.14 -11.35 -8.86
CA LEU A 216 -8.58 -12.39 -8.01
C LEU A 216 -8.09 -13.60 -8.83
N ARG A 217 -8.87 -14.05 -9.83
CA ARG A 217 -8.44 -15.11 -10.76
C ARG A 217 -7.15 -14.70 -11.49
N ALA A 218 -7.13 -13.51 -12.10
CA ALA A 218 -5.96 -12.97 -12.79
C ALA A 218 -4.73 -12.78 -11.87
N ALA A 219 -4.94 -12.45 -10.59
CA ALA A 219 -3.85 -12.37 -9.62
C ALA A 219 -3.31 -13.75 -9.22
N SER A 220 -4.19 -14.76 -9.15
CA SER A 220 -3.83 -16.14 -8.82
C SER A 220 -3.00 -16.80 -9.93
N GLU A 221 -3.34 -16.55 -11.19
CA GLU A 221 -2.58 -17.03 -12.36
C GLU A 221 -1.12 -16.56 -12.36
N LEU A 222 -0.82 -15.39 -11.79
CA LEU A 222 0.56 -14.90 -11.66
C LEU A 222 1.37 -15.59 -10.56
N LEU A 223 0.71 -16.36 -9.69
CA LEU A 223 1.36 -17.13 -8.63
C LEU A 223 1.57 -18.60 -9.00
N GLY A 224 0.87 -19.11 -10.03
CA GLY A 224 1.08 -20.43 -10.61
C GLY A 224 2.48 -20.55 -11.19
#